data_AF-A0A0K8UFU9-F1
#
_entry.id   AF-A0A0K8UFU9-F1
#
_cell.length_a   1.000
_cell.length_b   1.000
_cell.length_c   1.000
_cell.angle_alpha   90.00
_cell.angle_beta   90.00
_cell.angle_gamma   90.00
#
_symmetry.space_group_name_H-M   'P 1'
#
loop_
_entity.id
_entity.type
_entity.pdbx_description
1 polymer ?
#
loop_
_entity_poly.entity_id
_entity_poly.type
_entity_poly.pdbx_seq_one_letter_code
_entity_poly.pdbx_strand_id
1 'polypeptide(L)'
;MAANKRTVGIIVALVILVCVVAGANLYFMYYLNVEEAPHVSSTRALENMIRQKIRELHPVYLNRNPRLFMYRNKLLKNYKPAPYENATVLWDIANWWPQENEIYPIYDTSMAQLLQTLRLEPITKVTNLAKGTQLKLLIRLANKQKVIFKPQWYERDAVIEGAVYAGKDRHTAEVYAFYLGAVLDFRWTPIVVGRVVNLKTDIYDKGDSELKNSMTITETENGTEQYCLFGKCHYCNEEETVCGDEQNNIEGVLIYIVSGSLAKRRSPWQRTYKEDKRAPWEDDMNYCKPLKDKMETMRLLDLIDAAIFDYLIQNGDRHHYETREERLVLIDNGKAFGNPNKDHLDILAPLYQCCLIRKTTWDRLQVFSGGVLTELIDRLSKHDALFPLITDKHKRGVERRLLVVYAVVEYCMDREGDKMFKQL
;
A
#
# COMPACT_ATOMS: atom_id res chain seq x y z
N MET A 1 -26.04 -49.74 63.39
CA MET A 1 -26.69 -48.41 63.36
C MET A 1 -27.04 -48.08 61.91
N ALA A 2 -28.31 -48.22 61.54
CA ALA A 2 -28.77 -47.85 60.20
C ALA A 2 -28.91 -46.32 60.14
N ALA A 3 -28.07 -45.66 59.34
CA ALA A 3 -28.23 -44.24 59.08
C ALA A 3 -29.62 -44.02 58.46
N ASN A 4 -30.46 -43.22 59.13
CA ASN A 4 -31.81 -42.90 58.70
C ASN A 4 -31.75 -42.36 57.26
N LYS A 5 -32.50 -42.96 56.31
CA LYS A 5 -32.54 -42.57 54.89
C LYS A 5 -32.78 -41.06 54.70
N ARG A 6 -33.49 -40.44 55.64
CA ARG A 6 -33.73 -38.98 55.69
C ARG A 6 -32.46 -38.18 55.94
N THR A 7 -31.59 -38.64 56.84
CA THR A 7 -30.30 -38.02 57.15
C THR A 7 -29.32 -38.12 55.98
N VAL A 8 -29.30 -39.27 55.28
CA VAL A 8 -28.48 -39.44 54.07
C VAL A 8 -28.95 -38.51 52.95
N GLY A 9 -30.26 -38.37 52.74
CA GLY A 9 -30.81 -37.44 51.75
C GLY A 9 -30.47 -35.97 52.03
N ILE A 10 -30.50 -35.55 53.30
CA ILE A 10 -30.12 -34.19 53.71
C ILE A 10 -28.63 -33.93 53.47
N ILE A 11 -27.76 -34.89 53.80
CA ILE A 11 -26.31 -34.76 53.57
C ILE A 11 -26.01 -34.67 52.08
N VAL A 12 -26.64 -35.50 51.24
CA VAL A 12 -26.46 -35.44 49.78
C VAL A 12 -26.92 -34.11 49.21
N ALA A 13 -28.08 -33.59 49.65
CA ALA A 13 -28.56 -32.28 49.22
C ALA A 13 -27.62 -31.14 49.62
N LEU A 14 -27.06 -31.19 50.83
CA LEU A 14 -26.05 -30.23 51.30
C LEU A 14 -24.75 -30.30 50.48
N VAL A 15 -24.28 -31.50 50.17
CA VAL A 15 -23.07 -31.68 49.33
C VAL A 15 -23.29 -31.15 47.91
N ILE A 16 -24.46 -31.42 47.30
CA ILE A 16 -24.79 -30.89 45.98
C ILE A 16 -24.86 -29.36 46.00
N LEU A 17 -25.50 -28.77 47.02
CA LEU A 17 -25.57 -27.32 47.17
C LEU A 17 -24.18 -26.69 47.30
N VAL A 18 -23.30 -27.28 48.12
CA VAL A 18 -21.91 -26.83 48.28
C VAL A 18 -21.15 -26.93 46.96
N CYS A 19 -21.30 -28.02 46.21
CA CYS A 19 -20.65 -28.19 44.91
C CYS A 19 -21.17 -27.17 43.87
N VAL A 20 -22.46 -26.87 43.86
CA VAL A 20 -23.05 -25.85 42.96
C VAL A 20 -22.54 -24.46 43.31
N VAL A 21 -22.50 -24.11 44.61
CA VAL A 21 -21.99 -22.80 45.07
C VAL A 21 -20.50 -22.68 44.81
N ALA A 22 -19.71 -23.73 45.04
CA ALA A 22 -18.29 -23.76 44.73
C ALA A 22 -18.03 -23.68 43.22
N GLY A 23 -18.80 -24.41 42.41
CA GLY A 23 -18.73 -24.37 40.95
C GLY A 23 -19.11 -22.99 40.39
N ALA A 24 -20.16 -22.36 40.93
CA ALA A 24 -20.56 -21.00 40.56
C ALA A 24 -19.52 -19.96 40.98
N ASN A 25 -18.92 -20.09 42.17
CA ASN A 25 -17.83 -19.22 42.60
C ASN A 25 -16.57 -19.41 41.75
N LEU A 26 -16.19 -20.64 41.40
CA LEU A 26 -15.07 -20.90 40.51
C LEU A 26 -15.34 -20.39 39.09
N TYR A 27 -16.57 -20.54 38.59
CA TYR A 27 -16.99 -19.98 37.31
C TYR A 27 -16.99 -18.45 37.33
N PHE A 28 -17.47 -17.84 38.41
CA PHE A 28 -17.47 -16.39 38.60
C PHE A 28 -16.04 -15.84 38.75
N MET A 29 -15.18 -16.51 39.52
CA MET A 29 -13.75 -16.18 39.64
C MET A 29 -13.01 -16.38 38.31
N TYR A 30 -13.34 -17.43 37.54
CA TYR A 30 -12.83 -17.61 36.18
C TYR A 30 -13.27 -16.45 35.29
N TYR A 31 -14.54 -16.03 35.33
CA TYR A 31 -15.04 -14.90 34.55
C TYR A 31 -14.47 -13.55 34.99
N LEU A 32 -14.18 -13.37 36.28
CA LEU A 32 -13.49 -12.18 36.81
C LEU A 32 -11.99 -12.18 36.47
N ASN A 33 -11.37 -13.36 36.33
CA ASN A 33 -9.98 -13.54 35.90
C ASN A 33 -9.83 -13.74 34.38
N VAL A 34 -10.92 -13.68 33.60
CA VAL A 34 -10.79 -13.39 32.17
C VAL A 34 -10.31 -11.95 32.11
N GLU A 35 -8.98 -11.79 32.15
CA GLU A 35 -8.32 -10.53 31.89
C GLU A 35 -8.90 -10.00 30.58
N GLU A 36 -9.64 -8.89 30.65
CA GLU A 36 -9.81 -8.05 29.46
C GLU A 36 -8.40 -7.83 28.92
N ALA A 37 -8.14 -8.33 27.72
CA ALA A 37 -6.82 -8.26 27.10
C ALA A 37 -6.27 -6.83 27.28
N PRO A 38 -5.01 -6.68 27.71
CA PRO A 38 -4.51 -5.46 28.34
C PRO A 38 -4.90 -4.23 27.51
N HIS A 39 -5.78 -3.40 28.07
CA HIS A 39 -6.20 -2.17 27.43
C HIS A 39 -4.98 -1.26 27.32
N VAL A 40 -4.58 -0.99 26.07
CA VAL A 40 -3.36 -0.22 25.82
C VAL A 40 -3.66 1.25 26.04
N SER A 41 -3.06 1.80 27.09
CA SER A 41 -3.29 3.19 27.50
C SER A 41 -2.68 4.23 26.57
N SER A 42 -1.76 3.85 25.67
CA SER A 42 -1.12 4.76 24.72
C SER A 42 -0.50 4.04 23.51
N THR A 43 -0.31 4.77 22.41
CA THR A 43 0.43 4.30 21.22
C THR A 43 1.85 3.82 21.55
N ARG A 44 2.52 4.47 22.51
CA ARG A 44 3.85 4.05 22.97
C ARG A 44 3.84 2.69 23.66
N ALA A 45 2.82 2.40 24.46
CA ALA A 45 2.66 1.09 25.07
C ALA A 45 2.39 0.02 23.99
N LEU A 46 1.60 0.35 22.95
CA LEU A 46 1.40 -0.54 21.81
C LEU A 46 2.73 -0.84 21.10
N GLU A 47 3.53 0.17 20.79
CA GLU A 47 4.83 -0.01 20.14
C GLU A 47 5.74 -0.98 20.91
N ASN A 48 5.79 -0.87 22.23
CA ASN A 48 6.58 -1.78 23.07
C ASN A 48 6.07 -3.22 23.01
N MET A 49 4.74 -3.41 23.06
CA MET A 49 4.14 -4.74 22.94
C MET A 49 4.38 -5.34 21.55
N ILE A 50 4.25 -4.55 20.49
CA ILE A 50 4.53 -5.01 19.12
C ILE A 50 6.01 -5.40 18.99
N ARG A 51 6.94 -4.64 19.57
CA ARG A 51 8.37 -5.02 19.61
C ARG A 51 8.60 -6.34 20.33
N GLN A 52 7.87 -6.60 21.42
CA GLN A 52 7.93 -7.88 22.12
C GLN A 52 7.36 -9.01 21.25
N LYS A 53 6.16 -8.83 20.68
CA LYS A 53 5.53 -9.78 19.76
C LYS A 53 6.42 -10.17 18.60
N ILE A 54 7.17 -9.23 18.01
CA ILE A 54 8.15 -9.52 16.95
C ILE A 54 9.20 -10.54 17.40
N ARG A 55 9.69 -10.45 18.65
CA ARG A 55 10.69 -11.39 19.19
C ARG A 55 10.11 -12.77 19.47
N GLU A 56 8.80 -12.84 19.69
CA GLU A 56 8.04 -14.05 20.01
C GLU A 56 7.29 -14.61 18.79
N LEU A 57 7.48 -14.04 17.59
CA LEU A 57 6.80 -14.51 16.37
C LEU A 57 7.08 -15.98 16.13
N HIS A 58 6.00 -16.73 15.85
CA HIS A 58 6.10 -18.14 15.54
C HIS A 58 7.01 -18.38 14.32
N PRO A 59 7.83 -19.46 14.30
CA PRO A 59 8.75 -19.76 13.19
C PRO A 59 8.12 -19.81 11.79
N VAL A 60 6.80 -20.01 11.69
CA VAL A 60 6.07 -19.97 10.42
C VAL A 60 6.22 -18.62 9.69
N TYR A 61 6.38 -17.52 10.43
CA TYR A 61 6.55 -16.18 9.86
C TYR A 61 7.99 -15.91 9.37
N LEU A 62 8.94 -16.64 9.92
CA LEU A 62 10.37 -16.49 9.64
C LEU A 62 10.88 -17.45 8.56
N ASN A 63 10.13 -18.52 8.28
CA ASN A 63 10.47 -19.52 7.28
C ASN A 63 9.68 -19.31 5.98
N ARG A 64 10.29 -19.72 4.86
CA ARG A 64 9.66 -19.65 3.53
C ARG A 64 8.41 -20.51 3.49
N ASN A 65 7.28 -19.93 3.13
CA ASN A 65 6.03 -20.66 3.01
C ASN A 65 6.08 -21.65 1.82
N PRO A 66 5.76 -22.95 2.00
CA PRO A 66 5.73 -23.92 0.91
C PRO A 66 4.77 -23.54 -0.24
N ARG A 67 3.71 -22.79 0.07
CA ARG A 67 2.74 -22.33 -0.94
C ARG A 67 3.32 -21.31 -1.92
N LEU A 68 4.43 -20.65 -1.57
CA LEU A 68 5.08 -19.62 -2.41
C LEU A 68 5.31 -20.10 -3.86
N PHE A 69 5.72 -21.36 -4.04
CA PHE A 69 6.02 -21.89 -5.37
C PHE A 69 4.81 -21.80 -6.32
N MET A 70 3.62 -22.12 -5.84
CA MET A 70 2.38 -22.09 -6.63
C MET A 70 2.02 -20.65 -7.04
N TYR A 71 2.02 -19.72 -6.09
CA TYR A 71 1.69 -18.32 -6.35
C TYR A 71 2.71 -17.65 -7.27
N ARG A 72 4.00 -17.88 -7.02
CA ARG A 72 5.10 -17.35 -7.81
C ARG A 72 4.97 -17.73 -9.28
N ASN A 73 4.79 -19.01 -9.60
CA ASN A 73 4.78 -19.45 -10.99
C ASN A 73 3.57 -18.92 -11.76
N LYS A 74 2.41 -18.82 -11.10
CA LYS A 74 1.20 -18.22 -11.68
C LYS A 74 1.41 -16.73 -11.98
N LEU A 75 1.99 -15.99 -11.04
CA LEU A 75 2.29 -14.57 -11.23
C LEU A 75 3.32 -14.35 -12.34
N LEU A 76 4.48 -15.02 -12.29
CA LEU A 76 5.56 -14.80 -13.27
C LEU A 76 5.13 -15.08 -14.72
N LYS A 77 4.19 -16.01 -14.94
CA LYS A 77 3.67 -16.28 -16.28
C LYS A 77 2.95 -15.05 -16.88
N ASN A 78 2.31 -14.23 -16.05
CA ASN A 78 1.52 -13.07 -16.47
C ASN A 78 2.37 -11.85 -16.86
N TYR A 79 3.59 -11.75 -16.31
CA TYR A 79 4.47 -10.59 -16.46
C TYR A 79 5.72 -10.89 -17.30
N LYS A 80 5.81 -12.09 -17.90
CA LYS A 80 6.90 -12.45 -18.79
C LYS A 80 6.83 -11.59 -20.07
N PRO A 81 7.90 -10.86 -20.45
CA PRO A 81 7.87 -10.01 -21.64
C PRO A 81 7.36 -10.75 -22.89
N ALA A 82 6.49 -10.09 -23.62
CA ALA A 82 5.88 -10.63 -24.82
C ALA A 82 5.70 -9.50 -25.84
N PRO A 83 6.12 -9.70 -27.11
CA PRO A 83 5.96 -8.68 -28.15
C PRO A 83 4.48 -8.36 -28.36
N TYR A 84 4.21 -7.14 -28.77
CA TYR A 84 2.88 -6.68 -29.18
C TYR A 84 2.87 -6.30 -30.65
N GLU A 85 1.73 -6.53 -31.32
CA GLU A 85 1.55 -6.19 -32.74
C GLU A 85 0.67 -4.96 -32.92
N ASN A 86 -0.36 -4.79 -32.08
CA ASN A 86 -1.35 -3.73 -32.22
C ASN A 86 -1.65 -3.06 -30.88
N ALA A 87 -1.10 -1.86 -30.69
CA ALA A 87 -1.28 -1.08 -29.47
C ALA A 87 -2.75 -0.67 -29.24
N THR A 88 -3.50 -0.35 -30.30
CA THR A 88 -4.92 0.05 -30.18
C THR A 88 -5.76 -1.05 -29.52
N VAL A 89 -5.57 -2.30 -29.95
CA VAL A 89 -6.28 -3.45 -29.37
C VAL A 89 -5.93 -3.62 -27.89
N LEU A 90 -4.66 -3.44 -27.52
CA LEU A 90 -4.23 -3.55 -26.12
C LEU A 90 -4.78 -2.42 -25.24
N TRP A 91 -4.89 -1.20 -25.76
CA TRP A 91 -5.57 -0.11 -25.08
C TRP A 91 -7.03 -0.44 -24.84
N ASP A 92 -7.73 -0.96 -25.84
CA ASP A 92 -9.13 -1.37 -25.67
C ASP A 92 -9.25 -2.46 -24.59
N ILE A 93 -8.47 -3.54 -24.68
CA ILE A 93 -8.46 -4.62 -23.68
C ILE A 93 -8.23 -4.06 -22.27
N ALA A 94 -7.19 -3.24 -22.09
CA ALA A 94 -6.85 -2.67 -20.78
C ALA A 94 -7.91 -1.70 -20.26
N ASN A 95 -8.58 -0.97 -21.14
CA ASN A 95 -9.69 -0.08 -20.78
C ASN A 95 -10.96 -0.85 -20.37
N TRP A 96 -11.10 -2.11 -20.80
CA TRP A 96 -12.20 -3.02 -20.45
C TRP A 96 -11.96 -3.85 -19.18
N TRP A 97 -10.71 -3.98 -18.73
CA TRP A 97 -10.38 -4.76 -17.52
C TRP A 97 -11.01 -4.25 -16.22
N PRO A 98 -11.11 -2.93 -15.96
CA PRO A 98 -11.67 -2.46 -14.71
C PRO A 98 -13.13 -2.95 -14.55
N GLN A 99 -13.37 -3.85 -13.62
CA GLN A 99 -14.67 -4.43 -13.32
C GLN A 99 -14.81 -4.63 -11.82
N GLU A 100 -15.96 -4.26 -11.26
CA GLU A 100 -16.25 -4.40 -9.83
C GLU A 100 -15.08 -3.94 -8.93
N ASN A 101 -14.38 -4.90 -8.32
CA ASN A 101 -13.36 -4.70 -7.30
C ASN A 101 -11.91 -4.72 -7.84
N GLU A 102 -11.71 -4.81 -9.15
CA GLU A 102 -10.39 -4.93 -9.78
C GLU A 102 -10.19 -3.94 -10.93
N ILE A 103 -8.94 -3.48 -11.10
CA ILE A 103 -8.47 -2.66 -12.23
C ILE A 103 -7.88 -3.54 -13.32
N TYR A 104 -7.26 -4.65 -12.93
CA TYR A 104 -6.67 -5.61 -13.86
C TYR A 104 -6.90 -7.06 -13.42
N PRO A 105 -6.99 -7.99 -14.38
CA PRO A 105 -7.25 -9.40 -14.09
C PRO A 105 -6.04 -10.05 -13.41
N ILE A 106 -6.32 -11.10 -12.62
CA ILE A 106 -5.28 -11.92 -11.99
C ILE A 106 -4.35 -12.58 -13.01
N TYR A 107 -4.90 -12.90 -14.19
CA TYR A 107 -4.18 -13.47 -15.31
C TYR A 107 -4.83 -13.04 -16.61
N ASP A 108 -4.03 -12.47 -17.51
CA ASP A 108 -4.39 -12.16 -18.89
C ASP A 108 -3.10 -12.12 -19.72
N THR A 109 -3.08 -12.84 -20.84
CA THR A 109 -1.90 -12.94 -21.70
C THR A 109 -1.44 -11.59 -22.26
N SER A 110 -2.34 -10.60 -22.26
CA SER A 110 -2.11 -9.24 -22.77
C SER A 110 -1.41 -8.33 -21.76
N MET A 111 -1.31 -8.71 -20.47
CA MET A 111 -0.68 -7.88 -19.43
C MET A 111 0.78 -7.52 -19.79
N ALA A 112 1.62 -8.52 -20.09
CA ALA A 112 3.01 -8.26 -20.45
C ALA A 112 3.15 -7.44 -21.74
N GLN A 113 2.27 -7.67 -22.72
CA GLN A 113 2.22 -6.91 -23.97
C GLN A 113 1.86 -5.44 -23.70
N LEU A 114 0.88 -5.19 -22.83
CA LEU A 114 0.48 -3.84 -22.43
C LEU A 114 1.65 -3.09 -21.75
N LEU A 115 2.36 -3.73 -20.82
CA LEU A 115 3.51 -3.11 -20.15
C LEU A 115 4.61 -2.74 -21.17
N GLN A 116 4.88 -3.59 -22.16
CA GLN A 116 5.81 -3.29 -23.23
C GLN A 116 5.30 -2.14 -24.13
N THR A 117 4.00 -2.14 -24.44
CA THR A 117 3.34 -1.10 -25.25
C THR A 117 3.46 0.27 -24.58
N LEU A 118 3.23 0.36 -23.27
CA LEU A 118 3.39 1.61 -22.51
C LEU A 118 4.82 2.16 -22.58
N ARG A 119 5.82 1.29 -22.59
CA ARG A 119 7.24 1.67 -22.66
C ARG A 119 7.66 2.15 -24.05
N LEU A 120 7.10 1.57 -25.10
CA LEU A 120 7.60 1.76 -26.47
C LEU A 120 6.75 2.70 -27.33
N GLU A 121 5.44 2.80 -27.08
CA GLU A 121 4.57 3.60 -27.96
C GLU A 121 5.00 5.08 -27.97
N PRO A 122 5.11 5.72 -29.15
CA PRO A 122 5.56 7.10 -29.27
C PRO A 122 4.68 8.10 -28.50
N ILE A 123 5.30 9.14 -27.95
CA ILE A 123 4.60 10.26 -27.32
C ILE A 123 4.15 11.24 -28.43
N THR A 124 2.86 11.55 -28.47
CA THR A 124 2.26 12.41 -29.52
C THR A 124 1.82 13.78 -29.02
N LYS A 125 1.53 13.92 -27.72
CA LYS A 125 1.15 15.19 -27.10
C LYS A 125 1.42 15.13 -25.59
N VAL A 126 1.85 16.25 -25.01
CA VAL A 126 2.03 16.40 -23.57
C VAL A 126 1.39 17.70 -23.10
N THR A 127 0.72 17.68 -21.95
CA THR A 127 0.14 18.86 -21.31
C THR A 127 0.33 18.81 -19.79
N ASN A 128 0.32 19.96 -19.13
CA ASN A 128 0.33 20.02 -17.67
C ASN A 128 -0.96 19.40 -17.07
N LEU A 129 -0.82 18.68 -15.95
CA LEU A 129 -1.95 18.35 -15.08
C LEU A 129 -1.96 19.29 -13.87
N ALA A 130 -2.42 20.52 -14.09
CA ALA A 130 -2.35 21.62 -13.12
C ALA A 130 -3.02 21.36 -11.75
N LYS A 131 -3.96 20.40 -11.67
CA LYS A 131 -4.64 20.05 -10.43
C LYS A 131 -3.81 19.09 -9.58
N GLY A 132 -3.44 19.51 -8.38
CA GLY A 132 -2.74 18.70 -7.39
C GLY A 132 -1.56 19.44 -6.78
N THR A 133 -0.85 18.78 -5.88
CA THR A 133 0.27 19.36 -5.14
C THR A 133 1.63 19.06 -5.75
N GLN A 134 1.74 18.01 -6.56
CA GLN A 134 3.00 17.52 -7.12
C GLN A 134 3.01 17.63 -8.64
N LEU A 135 4.21 17.71 -9.22
CA LEU A 135 4.43 17.75 -10.65
C LEU A 135 3.95 16.45 -11.32
N LYS A 136 3.07 16.60 -12.29
CA LYS A 136 2.60 15.52 -13.17
C LYS A 136 2.15 16.07 -14.51
N LEU A 137 2.35 15.29 -15.55
CA LEU A 137 1.95 15.61 -16.92
C LEU A 137 0.89 14.63 -17.40
N LEU A 138 0.04 15.08 -18.31
CA LEU A 138 -0.81 14.21 -19.11
C LEU A 138 -0.09 13.94 -20.43
N ILE A 139 0.26 12.68 -20.66
CA ILE A 139 0.86 12.23 -21.92
C ILE A 139 -0.21 11.54 -22.75
N ARG A 140 -0.24 11.84 -24.05
CA ARG A 140 -0.96 11.06 -25.05
C ARG A 140 0.01 10.26 -25.89
N LEU A 141 -0.03 8.94 -25.76
CA LEU A 141 0.71 8.02 -26.59
C LEU A 141 0.07 7.93 -27.99
N ALA A 142 0.79 7.32 -28.94
CA ALA A 142 0.21 6.90 -30.21
C ALA A 142 -1.04 6.06 -29.98
N ASN A 143 -1.97 6.09 -30.94
CA ASN A 143 -3.29 5.47 -30.81
C ASN A 143 -4.17 6.07 -29.68
N LYS A 144 -3.91 7.35 -29.34
CA LYS A 144 -4.74 8.22 -28.47
C LYS A 144 -4.85 7.80 -27.00
N GLN A 145 -4.14 6.78 -26.54
CA GLN A 145 -4.13 6.39 -25.12
C GLN A 145 -3.55 7.52 -24.26
N LYS A 146 -4.22 7.82 -23.15
CA LYS A 146 -3.78 8.82 -22.17
C LYS A 146 -3.18 8.14 -20.95
N VAL A 147 -2.07 8.68 -20.47
CA VAL A 147 -1.35 8.22 -19.28
C VAL A 147 -0.87 9.42 -18.48
N ILE A 148 -0.69 9.24 -17.18
CA ILE A 148 -0.08 10.27 -16.32
C ILE A 148 1.42 9.99 -16.27
N PHE A 149 2.23 11.03 -16.44
CA PHE A 149 3.67 10.96 -16.25
C PHE A 149 4.09 11.67 -14.95
N LYS A 150 4.89 10.98 -14.13
CA LYS A 150 5.57 11.56 -12.97
C LYS A 150 7.09 11.41 -13.15
N PRO A 151 7.86 12.51 -13.16
CA PRO A 151 9.31 12.46 -13.35
C PRO A 151 10.07 12.04 -12.08
N GLN A 152 11.33 11.69 -12.23
CA GLN A 152 12.26 11.51 -11.13
C GLN A 152 12.62 12.85 -10.45
N TRP A 153 12.30 12.97 -9.16
CA TRP A 153 12.76 14.06 -8.30
C TRP A 153 14.03 13.76 -7.51
N TYR A 154 14.26 12.49 -7.21
CA TYR A 154 15.30 12.05 -6.27
C TYR A 154 16.05 10.85 -6.82
N GLU A 155 17.34 10.78 -6.49
CA GLU A 155 18.13 9.56 -6.64
C GLU A 155 17.56 8.40 -5.81
N ARG A 156 17.88 7.17 -6.23
CA ARG A 156 17.34 5.96 -5.59
C ARG A 156 17.68 5.85 -4.10
N ASP A 157 18.85 6.29 -3.70
CA ASP A 157 19.40 6.21 -2.34
C ASP A 157 19.08 7.43 -1.47
N ALA A 158 18.43 8.45 -2.03
CA ALA A 158 17.99 9.62 -1.29
C ALA A 158 17.12 9.23 -0.08
N VAL A 159 17.47 9.79 1.08
CA VAL A 159 16.74 9.63 2.33
C VAL A 159 15.97 10.91 2.62
N ILE A 160 14.66 10.79 2.77
CA ILE A 160 13.79 11.90 3.12
C ILE A 160 13.63 11.93 4.65
N GLU A 161 14.10 13.02 5.25
CA GLU A 161 13.97 13.27 6.68
C GLU A 161 12.71 14.06 7.03
N GLY A 162 12.34 14.06 8.31
CA GLY A 162 11.17 14.78 8.83
C GLY A 162 9.92 13.92 8.93
N ALA A 163 8.78 14.52 8.60
CA ALA A 163 7.48 13.85 8.64
C ALA A 163 7.37 12.78 7.55
N VAL A 164 6.57 11.73 7.81
CA VAL A 164 6.41 10.58 6.89
C VAL A 164 5.82 10.95 5.51
N TYR A 165 5.21 12.13 5.39
CA TYR A 165 4.63 12.68 4.15
C TYR A 165 5.50 13.76 3.48
N ALA A 166 6.70 14.00 4.02
CA ALA A 166 7.64 15.01 3.52
C ALA A 166 8.19 14.66 2.13
N GLY A 167 8.82 15.64 1.47
CA GLY A 167 9.43 15.50 0.14
C GLY A 167 8.43 15.51 -1.01
N LYS A 168 8.93 15.36 -2.23
CA LYS A 168 8.18 15.22 -3.49
C LYS A 168 7.82 13.76 -3.77
N ASP A 169 6.99 13.51 -4.78
CA ASP A 169 6.68 12.15 -5.22
C ASP A 169 7.92 11.43 -5.80
N ARG A 170 8.18 10.21 -5.32
CA ARG A 170 9.17 9.29 -5.86
C ARG A 170 8.54 8.43 -6.95
N HIS A 171 8.89 8.68 -8.19
CA HIS A 171 8.37 7.94 -9.35
C HIS A 171 8.47 6.40 -9.20
N THR A 172 9.60 5.84 -8.71
CA THR A 172 9.71 4.37 -8.53
C THR A 172 8.80 3.78 -7.47
N ALA A 173 8.32 4.58 -6.52
CA ALA A 173 7.33 4.13 -5.55
C ALA A 173 6.02 3.71 -6.25
N GLU A 174 5.61 4.41 -7.31
CA GLU A 174 4.41 4.08 -8.08
C GLU A 174 4.55 2.74 -8.81
N VAL A 175 5.71 2.48 -9.42
CA VAL A 175 5.98 1.20 -10.10
C VAL A 175 6.08 0.05 -9.09
N TYR A 176 6.76 0.28 -7.97
CA TYR A 176 6.84 -0.73 -6.91
C TYR A 176 5.46 -1.05 -6.34
N ALA A 177 4.62 -0.02 -6.12
CA ALA A 177 3.26 -0.17 -5.65
C ALA A 177 2.42 -1.04 -6.59
N PHE A 178 2.54 -0.86 -7.92
CA PHE A 178 1.88 -1.73 -8.89
C PHE A 178 2.26 -3.21 -8.72
N TYR A 179 3.57 -3.53 -8.68
CA TYR A 179 4.01 -4.92 -8.52
C TYR A 179 3.70 -5.49 -7.13
N LEU A 180 3.78 -4.70 -6.07
CA LEU A 180 3.33 -5.10 -4.73
C LEU A 180 1.83 -5.42 -4.75
N GLY A 181 1.04 -4.60 -5.45
CA GLY A 181 -0.39 -4.82 -5.65
C GLY A 181 -0.66 -6.18 -6.29
N ALA A 182 0.04 -6.49 -7.38
CA ALA A 182 -0.05 -7.78 -8.06
C ALA A 182 0.36 -8.96 -7.15
N VAL A 183 1.42 -8.79 -6.37
CA VAL A 183 1.91 -9.83 -5.44
C VAL A 183 0.93 -10.07 -4.30
N LEU A 184 0.32 -9.04 -3.73
CA LEU A 184 -0.66 -9.14 -2.65
C LEU A 184 -2.10 -9.42 -3.15
N ASP A 185 -2.30 -9.53 -4.47
CA ASP A 185 -3.62 -9.64 -5.10
C ASP A 185 -4.54 -8.42 -4.86
N PHE A 186 -3.91 -7.28 -4.58
CA PHE A 186 -4.49 -5.96 -4.50
C PHE A 186 -4.57 -5.37 -5.91
N ARG A 187 -5.40 -5.99 -6.76
CA ARG A 187 -5.53 -5.65 -8.18
C ARG A 187 -6.30 -4.37 -8.48
N TRP A 188 -6.48 -3.56 -7.45
CA TRP A 188 -7.01 -2.20 -7.43
C TRP A 188 -5.91 -1.11 -7.30
N THR A 189 -4.65 -1.47 -7.60
CA THR A 189 -3.58 -0.50 -7.89
C THR A 189 -3.64 -0.10 -9.37
N PRO A 190 -3.22 1.11 -9.74
CA PRO A 190 -2.96 1.45 -11.14
C PRO A 190 -1.90 0.55 -11.77
N ILE A 191 -1.97 0.39 -13.09
CA ILE A 191 -0.89 -0.20 -13.89
C ILE A 191 0.17 0.87 -14.11
N VAL A 192 1.43 0.57 -13.79
CA VAL A 192 2.52 1.55 -13.85
C VAL A 192 3.75 0.92 -14.49
N VAL A 193 4.40 1.65 -15.41
CA VAL A 193 5.70 1.27 -15.97
C VAL A 193 6.71 2.38 -15.83
N GLY A 194 7.97 2.01 -15.65
CA GLY A 194 9.08 2.93 -15.80
C GLY A 194 9.40 3.23 -17.27
N ARG A 195 9.78 4.47 -17.56
CA ARG A 195 10.16 4.93 -18.89
C ARG A 195 11.16 6.10 -18.81
N VAL A 196 12.23 6.02 -19.59
CA VAL A 196 13.13 7.15 -19.85
C VAL A 196 12.54 7.98 -20.99
N VAL A 197 12.45 9.30 -20.82
CA VAL A 197 11.92 10.23 -21.82
C VAL A 197 12.91 11.36 -22.06
N ASN A 198 12.95 11.86 -23.29
CA ASN A 198 13.77 13.01 -23.63
C ASN A 198 13.00 14.33 -23.46
N LEU A 199 13.49 15.23 -22.60
CA LEU A 199 12.81 16.49 -22.30
C LEU A 199 12.66 17.39 -23.53
N LYS A 200 13.60 17.36 -24.48
CA LYS A 200 13.49 18.12 -25.73
C LYS A 200 12.49 17.48 -26.68
N THR A 201 12.75 16.24 -27.09
CA THR A 201 12.01 15.62 -28.22
C THR A 201 10.68 15.00 -27.82
N ASP A 202 10.56 14.45 -26.61
CA ASP A 202 9.34 13.77 -26.15
C ASP A 202 8.40 14.68 -25.35
N ILE A 203 8.95 15.68 -24.66
CA ILE A 203 8.17 16.58 -23.79
C ILE A 203 8.00 17.96 -24.41
N TYR A 204 9.07 18.72 -24.62
CA TYR A 204 9.00 20.10 -25.11
C TYR A 204 8.40 20.19 -26.52
N ASP A 205 8.94 19.43 -27.48
CA ASP A 205 8.46 19.44 -28.87
C ASP A 205 7.01 18.96 -29.02
N LYS A 206 6.54 18.13 -28.10
CA LYS A 206 5.17 17.58 -28.07
C LYS A 206 4.25 18.35 -27.11
N GLY A 207 4.77 19.37 -26.44
CA GLY A 207 4.08 20.18 -25.44
C GLY A 207 3.18 21.26 -26.03
N ASP A 208 2.11 21.60 -25.33
CA ASP A 208 1.37 22.84 -25.59
C ASP A 208 2.14 24.07 -25.07
N SER A 209 1.66 25.27 -25.42
CA SER A 209 2.34 26.52 -25.04
C SER A 209 2.45 26.68 -23.52
N GLU A 210 1.47 26.20 -22.75
CA GLU A 210 1.52 26.27 -21.29
C GLU A 210 2.62 25.37 -20.73
N LEU A 211 2.79 24.15 -21.26
CA LEU A 211 3.89 23.28 -20.87
C LEU A 211 5.26 23.87 -21.23
N LYS A 212 5.41 24.41 -22.44
CA LYS A 212 6.66 25.03 -22.89
C LYS A 212 7.08 26.21 -22.02
N ASN A 213 6.12 27.02 -21.59
CA ASN A 213 6.35 28.13 -20.66
C ASN A 213 6.67 27.66 -19.22
N SER A 214 6.47 26.38 -18.92
CA SER A 214 6.80 25.76 -17.63
C SER A 214 8.08 24.92 -17.66
N MET A 215 8.96 25.24 -18.61
CA MET A 215 10.28 24.62 -18.80
C MET A 215 11.34 25.71 -18.97
N THR A 216 12.55 25.44 -18.49
CA THR A 216 13.71 26.30 -18.71
C THR A 216 14.66 25.64 -19.69
N ILE A 217 15.32 26.47 -20.51
CA ILE A 217 16.33 26.03 -21.48
C ILE A 217 17.58 26.85 -21.18
N THR A 218 18.68 26.17 -20.89
CA THR A 218 19.97 26.79 -20.57
C THR A 218 21.04 26.26 -21.50
N GLU A 219 21.97 27.11 -21.93
CA GLU A 219 23.11 26.69 -22.73
C GLU A 219 24.21 26.19 -21.79
N THR A 220 24.71 24.98 -22.02
CA THR A 220 25.81 24.39 -21.26
C THR A 220 27.15 24.91 -21.76
N GLU A 221 28.21 24.72 -20.97
CA GLU A 221 29.59 25.12 -21.35
C GLU A 221 30.06 24.49 -22.68
N ASN A 222 29.47 23.35 -23.07
CA ASN A 222 29.79 22.64 -24.30
C ASN A 222 28.96 23.12 -25.50
N GLY A 223 28.15 24.17 -25.35
CA GLY A 223 27.28 24.72 -26.40
C GLY A 223 26.05 23.86 -26.71
N THR A 224 25.68 22.92 -25.83
CA THR A 224 24.43 22.15 -25.94
C THR A 224 23.35 22.73 -25.05
N GLU A 225 22.09 22.61 -25.45
CA GLU A 225 20.94 23.04 -24.65
C GLU A 225 20.58 21.98 -23.60
N GLN A 226 20.46 22.40 -22.33
CA GLN A 226 19.88 21.62 -21.25
C GLN A 226 18.45 22.10 -20.96
N TYR A 227 17.51 21.16 -20.99
CA TYR A 227 16.10 21.37 -20.71
C TYR A 227 15.79 20.95 -19.28
N CYS A 228 15.04 21.78 -18.56
CA CYS A 228 14.52 21.45 -17.24
C CYS A 228 13.01 21.73 -17.17
N LEU A 229 12.30 20.90 -16.40
CA LEU A 229 10.85 20.95 -16.23
C LEU A 229 10.50 21.29 -14.78
N PHE A 230 9.71 22.33 -14.57
CA PHE A 230 9.03 22.57 -13.28
C PHE A 230 7.52 22.37 -13.37
N GLY A 231 6.93 22.51 -14.58
CA GLY A 231 5.52 22.25 -14.82
C GLY A 231 4.57 23.17 -14.05
N LYS A 232 3.32 22.73 -13.87
CA LYS A 232 2.30 23.48 -13.13
C LYS A 232 1.57 22.60 -12.13
N CYS A 233 1.61 23.00 -10.85
CA CYS A 233 0.92 22.39 -9.72
C CYS A 233 0.95 23.37 -8.52
N HIS A 234 0.34 23.02 -7.38
CA HIS A 234 0.29 23.91 -6.22
C HIS A 234 1.68 24.28 -5.65
N TYR A 235 2.66 23.36 -5.71
CA TYR A 235 4.03 23.57 -5.22
C TYR A 235 5.08 23.64 -6.33
N CYS A 236 4.66 23.77 -7.60
CA CYS A 236 5.58 23.83 -8.73
C CYS A 236 6.02 25.27 -8.96
N ASN A 237 7.32 25.49 -9.12
CA ASN A 237 7.91 26.81 -9.30
C ASN A 237 9.26 26.67 -10.03
N GLU A 238 9.77 27.77 -10.58
CA GLU A 238 11.02 27.79 -11.37
C GLU A 238 12.28 27.46 -10.56
N GLU A 239 12.23 27.56 -9.23
CA GLU A 239 13.37 27.25 -8.34
C GLU A 239 13.53 25.73 -8.12
N GLU A 240 12.45 24.96 -8.30
CA GLU A 240 12.42 23.51 -8.15
C GLU A 240 12.15 22.83 -9.50
N THR A 241 13.22 22.48 -10.23
CA THR A 241 13.14 21.88 -11.57
C THR A 241 13.69 20.45 -11.59
N VAL A 242 13.21 19.65 -12.56
CA VAL A 242 13.80 18.37 -12.95
C VAL A 242 14.51 18.57 -14.29
N CYS A 243 15.84 18.47 -14.28
CA CYS A 243 16.68 18.66 -15.46
C CYS A 243 17.08 17.33 -16.10
N GLY A 244 17.22 17.32 -17.42
CA GLY A 244 17.76 16.18 -18.15
C GLY A 244 19.26 15.99 -17.97
N ASP A 245 19.72 14.78 -18.26
CA ASP A 245 21.15 14.47 -18.43
C ASP A 245 21.77 15.24 -19.62
N GLU A 246 23.02 14.94 -19.97
CA GLU A 246 23.73 15.57 -21.10
C GLU A 246 22.99 15.40 -22.45
N GLN A 247 22.16 14.38 -22.60
CA GLN A 247 21.33 14.12 -23.77
C GLN A 247 19.88 14.55 -23.56
N ASN A 248 19.56 15.26 -22.47
CA ASN A 248 18.23 15.68 -22.04
C ASN A 248 17.27 14.54 -21.64
N ASN A 249 17.78 13.36 -21.27
CA ASN A 249 16.93 12.28 -20.80
C ASN A 249 16.64 12.41 -19.30
N ILE A 250 15.43 12.03 -18.91
CA ILE A 250 15.03 11.85 -17.51
C ILE A 250 14.32 10.52 -17.32
N GLU A 251 14.48 9.92 -16.14
CA GLU A 251 13.61 8.83 -15.71
C GLU A 251 12.24 9.37 -15.30
N GLY A 252 11.21 8.56 -15.52
CA GLY A 252 9.90 8.78 -14.94
C GLY A 252 9.02 7.55 -15.12
N VAL A 253 7.77 7.70 -14.73
CA VAL A 253 6.80 6.60 -14.77
C VAL A 253 5.56 6.99 -15.53
N LEU A 254 5.00 6.04 -16.28
CA LEU A 254 3.69 6.16 -16.90
C LEU A 254 2.68 5.39 -16.05
N ILE A 255 1.67 6.10 -15.57
CA ILE A 255 0.55 5.55 -14.83
C ILE A 255 -0.63 5.45 -15.80
N TYR A 256 -1.11 4.24 -16.01
CA TYR A 256 -2.31 4.00 -16.80
C TYR A 256 -3.53 4.59 -16.10
N ILE A 257 -4.28 5.43 -16.80
CA ILE A 257 -5.46 6.08 -16.21
C ILE A 257 -6.54 5.03 -16.02
N VAL A 258 -6.99 4.87 -14.77
CA VAL A 258 -8.09 3.97 -14.42
C VAL A 258 -9.39 4.48 -15.07
N SER A 259 -10.01 3.64 -15.90
CA SER A 259 -11.29 3.95 -16.54
C SER A 259 -12.43 4.07 -15.52
N GLY A 260 -13.32 5.03 -15.76
CA GLY A 260 -14.51 5.28 -14.94
C GLY A 260 -14.40 6.52 -14.05
N SER A 261 -15.45 6.79 -13.29
CA SER A 261 -15.49 7.92 -12.36
C SER A 261 -14.94 7.51 -10.99
N LEU A 262 -14.07 8.35 -10.44
CA LEU A 262 -13.53 8.18 -9.09
C LEU A 262 -14.23 9.12 -8.11
N ALA A 263 -14.74 8.57 -7.01
CA ALA A 263 -15.31 9.34 -5.92
C ALA A 263 -14.25 9.54 -4.83
N LYS A 264 -13.90 10.81 -4.57
CA LYS A 264 -12.93 11.16 -3.53
C LYS A 264 -13.60 11.19 -2.15
N ARG A 265 -13.00 10.52 -1.17
CA ARG A 265 -13.46 10.45 0.21
C ARG A 265 -12.32 10.81 1.16
N ARG A 266 -12.65 11.40 2.30
CA ARG A 266 -11.69 11.72 3.35
C ARG A 266 -11.36 10.47 4.16
N SER A 267 -10.07 10.22 4.41
CA SER A 267 -9.66 9.12 5.29
C SER A 267 -10.02 9.43 6.76
N PRO A 268 -10.64 8.51 7.52
CA PRO A 268 -10.82 8.68 8.97
C PRO A 268 -9.49 8.82 9.71
N TRP A 269 -8.43 8.18 9.20
CA TRP A 269 -7.08 8.23 9.75
C TRP A 269 -6.20 9.30 9.06
N GLN A 270 -6.83 10.35 8.53
CA GLN A 270 -6.08 11.48 7.99
C GLN A 270 -5.28 12.19 9.11
N ARG A 271 -4.00 12.47 8.83
CA ARG A 271 -3.12 13.31 9.67
C ARG A 271 -3.54 14.79 9.66
N THR A 272 -3.12 15.55 10.65
CA THR A 272 -3.41 17.00 10.73
C THR A 272 -2.55 17.85 9.80
N TYR A 273 -1.39 17.33 9.36
CA TYR A 273 -0.36 18.05 8.63
C TYR A 273 0.18 19.29 9.36
N LYS A 274 0.12 19.28 10.70
CA LYS A 274 0.62 20.35 11.57
C LYS A 274 1.48 19.74 12.66
N GLU A 275 2.68 20.26 12.84
CA GLU A 275 3.66 19.73 13.81
C GLU A 275 3.11 19.73 15.25
N ASP A 276 2.40 20.79 15.62
CA ASP A 276 1.89 20.99 16.99
C ASP A 276 0.49 20.44 17.23
N LYS A 277 -0.08 19.71 16.27
CA LYS A 277 -1.46 19.21 16.38
C LYS A 277 -1.55 17.75 16.02
N ARG A 278 -2.02 16.93 16.94
CA ARG A 278 -2.28 15.51 16.72
C ARG A 278 -3.72 15.27 16.29
N ALA A 279 -3.95 14.26 15.46
CA ALA A 279 -5.30 13.85 15.08
C ALA A 279 -5.93 12.99 16.20
N PRO A 280 -7.28 12.99 16.34
CA PRO A 280 -7.93 12.22 17.41
C PRO A 280 -7.57 10.73 17.42
N TRP A 281 -7.40 10.13 16.24
CA TRP A 281 -7.02 8.72 16.12
C TRP A 281 -5.60 8.42 16.58
N GLU A 282 -4.73 9.43 16.69
CA GLU A 282 -3.36 9.25 17.19
C GLU A 282 -3.31 9.11 18.71
N ASP A 283 -4.32 9.63 19.42
CA ASP A 283 -4.38 9.65 20.88
C ASP A 283 -5.41 8.65 21.45
N ASP A 284 -6.46 8.34 20.69
CA ASP A 284 -7.51 7.40 21.10
C ASP A 284 -7.33 6.01 20.47
N MET A 285 -6.91 5.03 21.28
CA MET A 285 -6.79 3.62 20.87
C MET A 285 -8.14 2.96 20.56
N ASN A 286 -9.27 3.53 21.00
CA ASN A 286 -10.61 3.07 20.69
C ASN A 286 -11.26 3.80 19.50
N TYR A 287 -10.51 4.65 18.78
CA TYR A 287 -11.04 5.49 17.69
C TYR A 287 -11.85 4.71 16.64
N CYS A 288 -11.48 3.46 16.35
CA CYS A 288 -12.20 2.63 15.38
C CYS A 288 -13.57 2.12 15.87
N LYS A 289 -13.81 2.03 17.20
CA LYS A 289 -15.09 1.51 17.74
C LYS A 289 -16.32 2.20 17.14
N PRO A 290 -16.45 3.55 17.20
CA PRO A 290 -17.59 4.24 16.59
C PRO A 290 -17.59 4.22 15.05
N LEU A 291 -16.46 3.90 14.40
CA LEU A 291 -16.41 3.78 12.94
C LEU A 291 -17.05 2.48 12.45
N LYS A 292 -16.99 1.40 13.24
CA LYS A 292 -17.63 0.12 12.90
C LYS A 292 -19.14 0.24 12.69
N ASP A 293 -19.78 1.18 13.39
CA ASP A 293 -21.24 1.42 13.28
C ASP A 293 -21.59 2.45 12.18
N LYS A 294 -20.65 3.34 11.82
CA LYS A 294 -20.88 4.46 10.88
C LYS A 294 -20.43 4.16 9.46
N MET A 295 -19.64 3.10 9.27
CA MET A 295 -19.04 2.75 7.99
C MET A 295 -19.34 1.30 7.65
N GLU A 296 -19.59 1.04 6.37
CA GLU A 296 -19.75 -0.32 5.89
C GLU A 296 -18.52 -1.17 6.19
N THR A 297 -18.74 -2.42 6.62
CA THR A 297 -17.65 -3.35 6.95
C THR A 297 -16.70 -3.54 5.77
N MET A 298 -17.21 -3.61 4.54
CA MET A 298 -16.37 -3.73 3.35
C MET A 298 -15.42 -2.54 3.18
N ARG A 299 -15.92 -1.31 3.35
CA ARG A 299 -15.08 -0.11 3.27
C ARG A 299 -14.05 -0.06 4.39
N LEU A 300 -14.42 -0.48 5.60
CA LEU A 300 -13.49 -0.53 6.72
C LEU A 300 -12.34 -1.51 6.45
N LEU A 301 -12.68 -2.70 5.93
CA LEU A 301 -11.69 -3.69 5.51
C LEU A 301 -10.81 -3.15 4.37
N ASP A 302 -11.34 -2.33 3.46
CA ASP A 302 -10.54 -1.70 2.39
C ASP A 302 -9.48 -0.76 2.92
N LEU A 303 -9.85 0.04 3.92
CA LEU A 303 -8.93 0.96 4.58
C LEU A 303 -7.85 0.22 5.37
N ILE A 304 -8.17 -0.97 5.91
CA ILE A 304 -7.20 -1.83 6.58
C ILE A 304 -6.23 -2.46 5.59
N ASP A 305 -6.72 -2.98 4.46
CA ASP A 305 -5.86 -3.50 3.38
C ASP A 305 -4.95 -2.39 2.83
N ALA A 306 -5.50 -1.19 2.62
CA ALA A 306 -4.73 -0.01 2.22
C ALA A 306 -3.68 0.38 3.26
N ALA A 307 -3.99 0.33 4.56
CA ALA A 307 -3.05 0.62 5.62
C ALA A 307 -1.89 -0.38 5.70
N ILE A 308 -2.18 -1.67 5.50
CA ILE A 308 -1.14 -2.71 5.41
C ILE A 308 -0.24 -2.43 4.20
N PHE A 309 -0.83 -2.16 3.04
CA PHE A 309 -0.09 -1.82 1.82
C PHE A 309 0.80 -0.59 2.01
N ASP A 310 0.22 0.50 2.51
CA ASP A 310 0.90 1.76 2.78
C ASP A 310 2.02 1.58 3.82
N TYR A 311 1.81 0.76 4.85
CA TYR A 311 2.83 0.52 5.84
C TYR A 311 4.03 -0.23 5.27
N LEU A 312 3.83 -1.23 4.40
CA LEU A 312 4.93 -1.96 3.77
C LEU A 312 5.84 -1.01 2.96
N ILE A 313 5.23 -0.07 2.21
CA ILE A 313 5.95 0.90 1.39
C ILE A 313 6.33 2.19 2.16
N GLN A 314 5.80 2.40 3.37
CA GLN A 314 5.86 3.65 4.16
C GLN A 314 5.26 4.86 3.46
N ASN A 315 4.05 4.71 2.92
CA ASN A 315 3.25 5.83 2.47
C ASN A 315 2.42 6.39 3.63
N GLY A 316 2.87 7.50 4.22
CA GLY A 316 2.15 8.15 5.30
C GLY A 316 1.17 9.25 4.87
N ASP A 317 0.95 9.42 3.56
CA ASP A 317 0.23 10.56 2.99
C ASP A 317 -1.18 10.21 2.44
N ARG A 318 -1.77 9.05 2.81
CA ARG A 318 -3.13 8.67 2.37
C ARG A 318 -4.23 9.39 3.16
N HIS A 319 -4.31 10.71 2.97
CA HIS A 319 -5.30 11.57 3.62
C HIS A 319 -6.68 11.55 2.96
N HIS A 320 -6.73 11.20 1.69
CA HIS A 320 -7.94 10.84 0.97
C HIS A 320 -7.78 9.46 0.39
N TYR A 321 -8.90 8.84 0.07
CA TYR A 321 -8.96 7.67 -0.77
C TYR A 321 -10.03 7.87 -1.83
N GLU A 322 -9.78 7.29 -2.99
CA GLU A 322 -10.69 7.28 -4.11
C GLU A 322 -11.41 5.94 -4.15
N THR A 323 -12.67 5.96 -4.57
CA THR A 323 -13.40 4.75 -4.90
C THR A 323 -13.83 4.75 -6.35
N ARG A 324 -13.77 3.57 -6.97
CA ARG A 324 -14.40 3.28 -8.24
C ARG A 324 -15.58 2.38 -7.94
N GLU A 325 -16.78 2.84 -8.29
CA GLU A 325 -18.01 2.22 -7.78
C GLU A 325 -17.94 2.18 -6.23
N GLU A 326 -17.96 1.00 -5.62
CA GLU A 326 -17.91 0.86 -4.16
C GLU A 326 -16.54 0.49 -3.59
N ARG A 327 -15.56 0.19 -4.45
CA ARG A 327 -14.25 -0.31 -4.04
C ARG A 327 -13.20 0.80 -4.01
N LEU A 328 -12.34 0.79 -2.98
CA LEU A 328 -11.18 1.70 -2.91
C LEU A 328 -10.22 1.49 -4.10
N VAL A 329 -9.52 2.55 -4.52
CA VAL A 329 -8.44 2.45 -5.50
C VAL A 329 -7.15 2.99 -4.88
N LEU A 330 -6.07 2.21 -4.97
CA LEU A 330 -4.76 2.55 -4.41
C LEU A 330 -3.96 3.45 -5.36
N ILE A 331 -4.46 4.65 -5.63
CA ILE A 331 -3.74 5.68 -6.40
C ILE A 331 -2.80 6.53 -5.51
N ASP A 332 -1.92 7.27 -6.17
CA ASP A 332 -0.98 8.24 -5.60
C ASP A 332 -0.08 7.64 -4.51
N ASN A 333 0.79 6.71 -4.90
CA ASN A 333 1.72 6.03 -4.00
C ASN A 333 3.14 6.66 -4.02
N GLY A 334 3.31 7.78 -4.73
CA GLY A 334 4.59 8.48 -4.88
C GLY A 334 5.26 8.92 -3.58
N LYS A 335 4.50 9.09 -2.49
CA LYS A 335 5.02 9.48 -1.16
C LYS A 335 5.64 8.32 -0.37
N ALA A 336 5.71 7.13 -0.95
CA ALA A 336 6.31 5.99 -0.31
C ALA A 336 7.85 5.97 -0.42
N PHE A 337 8.47 5.06 0.33
CA PHE A 337 9.93 4.84 0.35
C PHE A 337 10.75 6.06 0.74
N GLY A 338 10.26 6.98 1.56
CA GLY A 338 11.05 8.15 2.01
C GLY A 338 12.32 7.78 2.78
N ASN A 339 12.21 6.90 3.79
CA ASN A 339 13.33 6.54 4.67
C ASN A 339 13.37 5.00 4.89
N PRO A 340 14.48 4.30 4.59
CA PRO A 340 14.57 2.85 4.80
C PRO A 340 14.81 2.45 6.27
N ASN A 341 15.27 3.39 7.10
CA ASN A 341 15.72 3.14 8.46
C ASN A 341 14.64 3.44 9.52
N LYS A 342 13.49 3.98 9.10
CA LYS A 342 12.38 4.35 9.97
C LYS A 342 11.11 3.60 9.57
N ASP A 343 10.40 3.08 10.56
CA ASP A 343 9.11 2.43 10.39
C ASP A 343 8.06 3.18 11.22
N HIS A 344 7.09 3.78 10.53
CA HIS A 344 6.02 4.57 11.09
C HIS A 344 4.83 3.66 11.42
N LEU A 345 4.78 3.12 12.65
CA LEU A 345 3.75 2.16 13.07
C LEU A 345 2.34 2.74 12.97
N ASP A 346 2.19 4.05 13.14
CA ASP A 346 0.91 4.75 13.08
C ASP A 346 0.18 4.64 11.74
N ILE A 347 0.87 4.30 10.64
CA ILE A 347 0.21 3.95 9.36
C ILE A 347 -0.69 2.71 9.53
N LEU A 348 -0.33 1.76 10.42
CA LEU A 348 -1.15 0.59 10.75
C LEU A 348 -2.29 0.88 11.72
N ALA A 349 -2.58 2.14 12.08
CA ALA A 349 -3.69 2.49 12.98
C ALA A 349 -5.03 1.83 12.62
N PRO A 350 -5.45 1.78 11.35
CA PRO A 350 -6.67 1.06 10.99
C PRO A 350 -6.63 -0.41 11.43
N LEU A 351 -5.51 -1.11 11.26
CA LEU A 351 -5.39 -2.52 11.64
C LEU A 351 -5.42 -2.70 13.15
N TYR A 352 -4.54 -2.01 13.89
CA TYR A 352 -4.40 -2.25 15.34
C TYR A 352 -5.55 -1.67 16.19
N GLN A 353 -6.27 -0.66 15.69
CA GLN A 353 -7.43 -0.09 16.39
C GLN A 353 -8.71 -0.86 16.09
N CYS A 354 -8.90 -1.30 14.85
CA CYS A 354 -10.10 -2.05 14.49
C CYS A 354 -10.00 -3.53 14.87
N CYS A 355 -8.79 -4.09 14.82
CA CYS A 355 -8.52 -5.52 14.92
C CYS A 355 -9.46 -6.34 14.04
N LEU A 356 -9.54 -5.95 12.76
CA LEU A 356 -10.25 -6.66 11.71
C LEU A 356 -9.28 -6.89 10.55
N ILE A 357 -9.39 -7.99 9.83
CA ILE A 357 -8.64 -8.22 8.59
C ILE A 357 -9.41 -9.18 7.68
N ARG A 358 -9.33 -9.01 6.36
CA ARG A 358 -9.83 -10.02 5.43
C ARG A 358 -9.03 -11.30 5.58
N LYS A 359 -9.73 -12.43 5.64
CA LYS A 359 -9.09 -13.75 5.70
C LYS A 359 -8.22 -13.98 4.46
N THR A 360 -8.69 -13.55 3.30
CA THR A 360 -7.95 -13.59 2.03
C THR A 360 -6.65 -12.77 2.09
N THR A 361 -6.70 -11.53 2.61
CA THR A 361 -5.49 -10.71 2.81
C THR A 361 -4.52 -11.40 3.76
N TRP A 362 -5.00 -11.91 4.89
CA TRP A 362 -4.15 -12.59 5.86
C TRP A 362 -3.47 -13.83 5.28
N ASP A 363 -4.24 -14.71 4.66
CA ASP A 363 -3.73 -15.93 4.03
C ASP A 363 -2.71 -15.60 2.93
N ARG A 364 -2.94 -14.52 2.18
CA ARG A 364 -2.01 -14.05 1.15
C ARG A 364 -0.72 -13.49 1.73
N LEU A 365 -0.77 -12.70 2.81
CA LEU A 365 0.42 -12.18 3.49
C LEU A 365 1.31 -13.32 4.01
N GLN A 366 0.72 -14.39 4.55
CA GLN A 366 1.47 -15.55 5.05
C GLN A 366 2.24 -16.30 3.96
N VAL A 367 1.84 -16.20 2.68
CA VAL A 367 2.58 -16.81 1.56
C VAL A 367 3.98 -16.22 1.41
N PHE A 368 4.17 -14.96 1.82
CA PHE A 368 5.42 -14.22 1.64
C PHE A 368 6.31 -14.19 2.89
N SER A 369 6.05 -15.09 3.85
CA SER A 369 6.89 -15.28 5.02
C SER A 369 8.31 -15.71 4.66
N GLY A 370 9.27 -15.41 5.54
CA GLY A 370 10.68 -15.81 5.35
C GLY A 370 11.45 -14.99 4.30
N GLY A 371 11.10 -13.71 4.13
CA GLY A 371 11.93 -12.74 3.41
C GLY A 371 11.90 -12.86 1.89
N VAL A 372 10.75 -13.21 1.31
CA VAL A 372 10.61 -13.51 -0.13
C VAL A 372 9.75 -12.51 -0.90
N LEU A 373 9.15 -11.53 -0.22
CA LEU A 373 8.25 -10.55 -0.83
C LEU A 373 9.00 -9.70 -1.87
N THR A 374 10.11 -9.11 -1.45
CA THR A 374 10.98 -8.26 -2.27
C THR A 374 11.69 -9.05 -3.38
N GLU A 375 12.10 -10.30 -3.11
CA GLU A 375 12.66 -11.20 -4.13
C GLU A 375 11.67 -11.40 -5.28
N LEU A 376 10.39 -11.62 -4.97
CA LEU A 376 9.37 -11.82 -5.99
C LEU A 376 9.10 -10.54 -6.79
N ILE A 377 9.04 -9.39 -6.12
CA ILE A 377 8.83 -8.09 -6.79
C ILE A 377 10.01 -7.77 -7.73
N ASP A 378 11.25 -8.01 -7.30
CA ASP A 378 12.43 -7.85 -8.17
C ASP A 378 12.35 -8.75 -9.41
N ARG A 379 11.86 -10.00 -9.26
CA ARG A 379 11.68 -10.90 -10.40
C ARG A 379 10.60 -10.44 -11.37
N LEU A 380 9.51 -9.87 -10.88
CA LEU A 380 8.42 -9.34 -11.71
C LEU A 380 8.82 -8.06 -12.44
N SER A 381 9.58 -7.20 -11.77
CA SER A 381 10.02 -5.90 -12.28
C SER A 381 11.35 -5.93 -13.04
N LYS A 382 12.01 -7.09 -13.16
CA LYS A 382 13.33 -7.24 -13.80
C LYS A 382 13.44 -6.65 -15.21
N HIS A 383 12.33 -6.62 -15.94
CA HIS A 383 12.25 -6.08 -17.31
C HIS A 383 11.65 -4.67 -17.37
N ASP A 384 11.39 -4.06 -16.22
CA ASP A 384 11.05 -2.65 -16.16
C ASP A 384 12.27 -1.78 -16.46
N ALA A 385 12.08 -0.68 -17.19
CA ALA A 385 13.19 0.19 -17.60
C ALA A 385 13.92 0.82 -16.42
N LEU A 386 13.27 0.90 -15.26
CA LEU A 386 13.80 1.51 -14.04
C LEU A 386 14.33 0.50 -13.03
N PHE A 387 14.46 -0.77 -13.41
CA PHE A 387 15.04 -1.79 -12.54
C PHE A 387 16.53 -1.48 -12.25
N PRO A 388 16.98 -1.52 -10.98
CA PRO A 388 16.24 -1.83 -9.76
C PRO A 388 15.36 -0.68 -9.25
N LEU A 389 14.13 -1.00 -8.83
CA LEU A 389 13.13 0.00 -8.41
C LEU A 389 13.46 0.67 -7.06
N ILE A 390 13.99 -0.11 -6.11
CA ILE A 390 14.34 0.34 -4.76
C ILE A 390 15.69 -0.24 -4.33
N THR A 391 16.38 0.44 -3.42
CA THR A 391 17.68 0.00 -2.89
C THR A 391 17.53 -1.20 -1.93
N ASP A 392 18.61 -1.93 -1.70
CA ASP A 392 18.61 -3.06 -0.76
C ASP A 392 18.28 -2.64 0.68
N LYS A 393 18.56 -1.38 1.07
CA LYS A 393 18.14 -0.83 2.36
C LYS A 393 16.61 -0.78 2.46
N HIS A 394 15.92 -0.33 1.40
CA HIS A 394 14.47 -0.34 1.34
C HIS A 394 13.90 -1.77 1.29
N LYS A 395 14.52 -2.69 0.56
CA LYS A 395 14.10 -4.10 0.54
C LYS A 395 14.11 -4.72 1.94
N ARG A 396 15.20 -4.54 2.69
CA ARG A 396 15.28 -4.96 4.11
C ARG A 396 14.21 -4.28 4.97
N GLY A 397 13.91 -3.02 4.69
CA GLY A 397 12.81 -2.29 5.34
C GLY A 397 11.45 -2.94 5.10
N VAL A 398 11.12 -3.29 3.85
CA VAL A 398 9.86 -3.97 3.49
C VAL A 398 9.72 -5.31 4.20
N GLU A 399 10.75 -6.16 4.19
CA GLU A 399 10.70 -7.47 4.85
C GLU A 399 10.56 -7.32 6.37
N ARG A 400 11.28 -6.36 6.98
CA ARG A 400 11.14 -6.05 8.41
C ARG A 400 9.72 -5.58 8.75
N ARG A 401 9.12 -4.74 7.91
CA ARG A 401 7.74 -4.24 8.09
C ARG A 401 6.71 -5.36 7.96
N LEU A 402 6.94 -6.34 7.08
CA LEU A 402 6.06 -7.51 7.00
C LEU A 402 6.02 -8.29 8.33
N LEU A 403 7.16 -8.42 9.03
CA LEU A 403 7.19 -9.00 10.38
C LEU A 403 6.38 -8.17 11.39
N VAL A 404 6.42 -6.84 11.28
CA VAL A 404 5.60 -5.97 12.14
C VAL A 404 4.11 -6.18 11.86
N VAL A 405 3.71 -6.33 10.58
CA VAL A 405 2.32 -6.65 10.22
C VAL A 405 1.88 -7.97 10.87
N TYR A 406 2.71 -9.02 10.81
CA TYR A 406 2.41 -10.28 11.49
C TYR A 406 2.26 -10.08 13.00
N ALA A 407 3.14 -9.33 13.64
CA ALA A 407 3.08 -9.06 15.08
C ALA A 407 1.82 -8.28 15.48
N VAL A 408 1.36 -7.33 14.65
CA VAL A 408 0.11 -6.60 14.87
C VAL A 408 -1.11 -7.52 14.72
N VAL A 409 -1.09 -8.44 13.73
CA VAL A 409 -2.18 -9.43 13.58
C VAL A 409 -2.22 -10.38 14.78
N GLU A 410 -1.08 -10.90 15.24
CA GLU A 410 -0.99 -11.73 16.45
C GLU A 410 -1.50 -10.98 17.70
N TYR A 411 -1.11 -9.71 17.85
CA TYR A 411 -1.64 -8.85 18.92
C TYR A 411 -3.17 -8.72 18.86
N CYS A 412 -3.75 -8.55 17.67
CA CYS A 412 -5.19 -8.48 17.51
C CYS A 412 -5.87 -9.84 17.72
N MET A 413 -5.20 -10.94 17.37
CA MET A 413 -5.70 -12.30 17.54
C MET A 413 -5.82 -12.66 19.02
N ASP A 414 -4.87 -12.26 19.85
CA ASP A 414 -4.97 -12.41 21.31
C ASP A 414 -6.20 -11.69 21.91
N ARG A 415 -6.62 -10.58 21.29
CA ARG A 415 -7.69 -9.72 21.80
C ARG A 415 -9.07 -10.12 21.32
N GLU A 416 -9.20 -10.42 20.02
CA GLU A 416 -10.49 -10.64 19.36
C GLU A 416 -10.73 -12.11 19.01
N GLY A 417 -9.69 -12.95 19.07
CA GLY A 417 -9.71 -14.32 18.56
C GLY A 417 -10.06 -14.36 17.08
N ASP A 418 -10.67 -15.46 16.64
CA ASP A 418 -11.03 -15.68 15.22
C ASP A 418 -12.03 -14.64 14.67
N LYS A 419 -12.73 -13.89 15.54
CA LYS A 419 -13.71 -12.88 15.13
C LYS A 419 -13.08 -11.73 14.32
N MET A 420 -11.77 -11.51 14.44
CA MET A 420 -11.06 -10.50 13.66
C MET A 420 -11.05 -10.83 12.15
N PHE A 421 -11.05 -12.12 11.79
CA PHE A 421 -10.99 -12.54 10.40
C PHE A 421 -12.37 -12.43 9.74
N LYS A 422 -12.44 -11.68 8.65
CA LYS A 422 -13.66 -11.52 7.84
C LYS A 422 -13.53 -12.30 6.54
N GLN A 423 -14.55 -13.10 6.22
CA GLN A 423 -14.62 -13.93 5.02
C GLN A 423 -15.13 -13.17 3.78
N LEU A 424 -15.26 -11.84 3.90
CA LEU A 424 -15.87 -10.95 2.91
C LEU A 424 -14.88 -10.50 1.84
#